data_AF-A0A965D676-F1
#
_entry.id   AF-A0A965D676-F1
#
_cell.length_a   1.000
_cell.length_b   1.000
_cell.length_c   1.000
_cell.angle_alpha   90.00
_cell.angle_beta   90.00
_cell.angle_gamma   90.00
#
_symmetry.space_group_name_H-M   'P 1'
#
loop_
_entity.id
_entity.type
_entity.pdbx_description
1 polymer ?
#
loop_
_entity_poly.entity_id
_entity_poly.type
_entity_poly.pdbx_seq_one_letter_code
_entity_poly.pdbx_strand_id
1 'polypeptide(L)'
;MQISIEEARSLLERVMQRQGYTADEAVIIVDHLMDAELRGLRQGGLARAISISERLARTGLTRSPMRIEHETSLSARLDGADQVGYLVGRRATEIALDKVKAHGISIVAAHNTWYTGMLSYYAEMAVAAGMVCMIASNATAWVAPHGATEGRFGTNPMCFAFPSQGTPVIWDIGTSIIIHADAMLARRLGQSLAPGVAFNAQGNPTTDPNEALSGALMPWGGAKGAGLGLVVQLLGIMAGSTVIPQDLSRFGFLIVMVDPGLLSPGVDFQAQVSEYVKWVQSAHPIDPQQPVRVPFERSARDRARRLAAGQGGSIVTLGSINSVLPMPLPAYNPGKAAIARLTQLLASELGRHRIRVNSVGPTYVMTPELQARLDSGVRDLGKMMHVHALDFLPTPADIAESIAFLCSPAARAITGILLPVDSGWTASATYMTYAGGVPWEQTANPSQA
;
A
#
# COMPACT_ATOMS: atom_id res chain seq x y z
N MET A 1 -18.77 1.40 -1.08
CA MET A 1 -18.19 2.57 -0.39
C MET A 1 -16.68 2.55 -0.60
N GLN A 2 -16.10 3.67 -1.01
CA GLN A 2 -14.64 3.88 -1.01
C GLN A 2 -14.31 4.82 0.16
N ILE A 3 -13.26 4.51 0.92
CA ILE A 3 -12.77 5.30 2.05
C ILE A 3 -11.30 5.60 1.82
N SER A 4 -10.81 6.79 2.17
CA SER A 4 -9.39 7.07 2.04
C SER A 4 -8.56 6.36 3.09
N ILE A 5 -7.27 6.15 2.82
CA ILE A 5 -6.32 5.49 3.74
C ILE A 5 -6.30 6.21 5.09
N GLU A 6 -6.28 7.54 5.07
CA GLU A 6 -6.24 8.37 6.27
C GLU A 6 -7.53 8.26 7.10
N GLU A 7 -8.69 8.33 6.44
CA GLU A 7 -9.98 8.16 7.11
C GLU A 7 -10.13 6.76 7.69
N ALA A 8 -9.67 5.73 6.97
CA ALA A 8 -9.69 4.35 7.44
C ALA A 8 -8.80 4.16 8.68
N ARG A 9 -7.57 4.70 8.65
CA ARG A 9 -6.64 4.67 9.80
C ARG A 9 -7.24 5.40 11.00
N SER A 10 -7.67 6.65 10.82
CA SER A 10 -8.32 7.47 11.87
C SER A 10 -9.58 6.80 12.44
N LEU A 11 -10.35 6.11 11.60
CA LEU A 11 -11.52 5.35 12.05
C LEU A 11 -11.09 4.17 12.92
N LEU A 12 -10.14 3.35 12.46
CA LEU A 12 -9.69 2.18 13.21
C LEU A 12 -9.03 2.56 14.54
N GLU A 13 -8.22 3.62 14.58
CA GLU A 13 -7.61 4.12 15.82
C GLU A 13 -8.67 4.52 16.85
N ARG A 14 -9.69 5.28 16.43
CA ARG A 14 -10.82 5.62 17.32
C ARG A 14 -11.59 4.40 17.79
N VAL A 15 -11.77 3.38 16.93
CA VAL A 15 -12.41 2.11 17.34
C VAL A 15 -11.55 1.42 18.40
N MET A 16 -10.24 1.25 18.18
CA MET A 16 -9.37 0.59 19.15
C MET A 16 -9.30 1.35 20.48
N GLN A 17 -9.20 2.68 20.45
CA GLN A 17 -9.22 3.49 21.68
C GLN A 17 -10.53 3.36 22.46
N ARG A 18 -11.68 3.30 21.76
CA ARG A 18 -12.97 3.03 22.40
C ARG A 18 -13.06 1.64 23.04
N GLN A 19 -12.26 0.68 22.58
CA GLN A 19 -12.15 -0.63 23.21
C GLN A 19 -11.20 -0.65 24.43
N GLY A 20 -10.60 0.49 24.79
CA GLY A 20 -9.73 0.62 25.96
C GLY A 20 -8.23 0.45 25.68
N TYR A 21 -7.82 0.41 24.41
CA TYR A 21 -6.40 0.49 24.04
C TYR A 21 -5.88 1.93 24.19
N THR A 22 -4.62 2.08 24.59
CA THR A 22 -3.94 3.39 24.59
C THR A 22 -3.71 3.87 23.16
N ALA A 23 -3.36 5.15 22.99
CA ALA A 23 -3.06 5.71 21.67
C ALA A 23 -1.92 4.95 20.97
N ASP A 24 -0.83 4.65 21.70
CA ASP A 24 0.34 3.95 21.15
C ASP A 24 0.01 2.52 20.73
N GLU A 25 -0.76 1.79 21.55
CA GLU A 25 -1.21 0.44 21.22
C GLU A 25 -2.17 0.43 20.03
N ALA A 26 -3.08 1.41 19.96
CA ALA A 26 -3.99 1.56 18.84
C ALA A 26 -3.20 1.76 17.54
N VAL A 27 -2.14 2.57 17.54
CA VAL A 27 -1.28 2.75 16.36
C VAL A 27 -0.66 1.43 15.92
N ILE A 28 -0.12 0.62 16.84
CA ILE A 28 0.49 -0.68 16.51
C ILE A 28 -0.54 -1.64 15.89
N ILE A 29 -1.72 -1.77 16.50
CA ILE A 29 -2.79 -2.65 16.01
C ILE A 29 -3.24 -2.17 14.62
N VAL A 30 -3.53 -0.88 14.50
CA VAL A 30 -4.08 -0.28 13.28
C VAL A 30 -3.10 -0.35 12.13
N ASP A 31 -1.80 -0.15 12.38
CA ASP A 31 -0.80 -0.22 11.32
C ASP A 31 -0.78 -1.61 10.68
N HIS A 32 -0.84 -2.67 11.48
CA HIS A 32 -0.92 -4.03 10.97
C HIS A 32 -2.25 -4.28 10.20
N LEU A 33 -3.39 -3.84 10.74
CA LEU A 33 -4.68 -3.97 10.05
C LEU A 33 -4.70 -3.23 8.70
N MET A 34 -4.17 -2.01 8.67
CA MET A 34 -4.08 -1.22 7.44
C MET A 34 -3.13 -1.88 6.45
N ASP A 35 -2.01 -2.42 6.89
CA ASP A 35 -1.07 -3.13 6.04
C ASP A 35 -1.70 -4.39 5.41
N ALA A 36 -2.53 -5.13 6.14
CA ALA A 36 -3.32 -6.24 5.58
C ALA A 36 -4.29 -5.76 4.49
N GLU A 37 -5.02 -4.66 4.73
CA GLU A 37 -5.93 -4.07 3.73
C GLU A 37 -5.16 -3.60 2.49
N LEU A 38 -4.00 -2.96 2.68
CA LEU A 38 -3.15 -2.47 1.60
C LEU A 38 -2.57 -3.63 0.77
N ARG A 39 -2.33 -4.80 1.35
CA ARG A 39 -1.94 -6.04 0.63
C ARG A 39 -3.12 -6.77 -0.01
N GLY A 40 -4.35 -6.32 0.25
CA GLY A 40 -5.57 -6.93 -0.30
C GLY A 40 -6.03 -8.15 0.48
N LEU A 41 -5.50 -8.35 1.68
CA LEU A 41 -5.88 -9.39 2.63
C LEU A 41 -7.00 -8.84 3.54
N ARG A 42 -8.14 -8.51 2.90
CA ARG A 42 -9.27 -7.78 3.49
C ARG A 42 -9.85 -8.45 4.75
N GLN A 43 -9.77 -9.78 4.82
CA GLN A 43 -10.18 -10.57 5.97
C GLN A 43 -9.32 -10.32 7.22
N GLY A 44 -8.06 -9.92 7.02
CA GLY A 44 -7.12 -9.51 8.06
C GLY A 44 -7.08 -8.01 8.32
N GLY A 45 -7.68 -7.20 7.44
CA GLY A 45 -7.68 -5.74 7.50
C GLY A 45 -8.90 -5.14 8.21
N LEU A 46 -9.68 -4.29 7.53
CA LEU A 46 -10.78 -3.54 8.17
C LEU A 46 -11.81 -4.46 8.84
N ALA A 47 -12.11 -5.61 8.23
CA ALA A 47 -13.04 -6.58 8.77
C ALA A 47 -12.56 -7.17 10.11
N ARG A 48 -11.24 -7.28 10.31
CA ARG A 48 -10.67 -7.82 11.54
C ARG A 48 -10.90 -6.92 12.74
N ALA A 49 -10.96 -5.61 12.56
CA ALA A 49 -11.30 -4.67 13.64
C ALA A 49 -12.67 -4.96 14.26
N ILE A 50 -13.63 -5.40 13.44
CA ILE A 50 -14.95 -5.84 13.90
C ILE A 50 -14.81 -7.12 14.74
N SER A 51 -14.02 -8.10 14.29
CA SER A 51 -13.81 -9.35 15.05
C SER A 51 -13.07 -9.13 16.37
N ILE A 52 -12.13 -8.19 16.43
CA ILE A 52 -11.49 -7.76 17.68
C ILE A 52 -12.55 -7.19 18.63
N SER A 53 -13.39 -6.29 18.12
CA SER A 53 -14.48 -5.68 18.89
C SER A 53 -15.51 -6.70 19.39
N GLU A 54 -15.90 -7.66 18.54
CA GLU A 54 -16.81 -8.76 18.89
C GLU A 54 -16.23 -9.64 20.00
N ARG A 55 -14.93 -9.98 19.95
CA ARG A 55 -14.30 -10.74 21.03
C ARG A 55 -14.32 -9.94 22.33
N LEU A 56 -13.88 -8.68 22.30
CA LEU A 56 -13.81 -7.83 23.49
C LEU A 56 -15.19 -7.54 24.10
N ALA A 57 -16.24 -7.46 23.30
CA ALA A 57 -17.61 -7.36 23.81
C ALA A 57 -18.05 -8.60 24.61
N ARG A 58 -17.53 -9.79 24.29
CA ARG A 58 -17.84 -11.05 25.00
C ARG A 58 -16.98 -11.23 26.26
N THR A 59 -15.71 -10.86 26.20
CA THR A 59 -14.72 -11.18 27.26
C THR A 59 -14.41 -10.00 28.18
N GLY A 60 -14.68 -8.77 27.73
CA GLY A 60 -14.05 -7.58 28.29
C GLY A 60 -12.58 -7.46 27.89
N LEU A 61 -11.94 -6.34 28.24
CA LEU A 61 -10.50 -6.15 28.12
C LEU A 61 -9.81 -6.62 29.41
N THR A 62 -9.60 -7.94 29.52
CA THR A 62 -9.10 -8.63 30.72
C THR A 62 -7.59 -8.90 30.64
N ARG A 63 -6.79 -7.85 30.39
CA ARG A 63 -5.34 -7.99 30.20
C ARG A 63 -4.51 -7.48 31.38
N SER A 64 -3.33 -8.08 31.56
CA SER A 64 -2.28 -7.59 32.46
C SER A 64 -1.03 -7.20 31.66
N PRO A 65 -0.03 -6.52 32.27
CA PRO A 65 1.25 -6.25 31.61
C PRO A 65 1.92 -7.55 31.16
N MET A 66 2.47 -7.56 29.94
CA MET A 66 3.26 -8.68 29.43
C MET A 66 4.50 -8.88 30.30
N ARG A 67 4.92 -10.14 30.49
CA ARG A 67 6.08 -10.48 31.35
C ARG A 67 6.97 -11.51 30.68
N ILE A 68 8.29 -11.28 30.71
CA ILE A 68 9.27 -12.31 30.36
C ILE A 68 9.35 -13.30 31.52
N GLU A 69 8.99 -14.55 31.28
CA GLU A 69 8.95 -15.61 32.30
C GLU A 69 10.27 -16.38 32.40
N HIS A 70 11.00 -16.47 31.29
CA HIS A 70 12.27 -17.15 31.22
C HIS A 70 13.14 -16.50 30.13
N GLU A 71 14.43 -16.33 30.40
CA GLU A 71 15.35 -15.64 29.50
C GLU A 71 16.75 -16.24 29.57
N THR A 72 17.38 -16.35 28.40
CA THR A 72 18.80 -16.63 28.24
C THR A 72 19.41 -15.57 27.29
N SER A 73 20.70 -15.66 26.99
CA SER A 73 21.32 -14.82 25.95
C SER A 73 20.65 -15.00 24.59
N LEU A 74 20.29 -16.23 24.23
CA LEU A 74 19.75 -16.57 22.91
C LEU A 74 18.22 -16.68 22.86
N SER A 75 17.55 -16.84 24.00
CA SER A 75 16.11 -17.13 24.02
C SER A 75 15.33 -16.33 25.06
N ALA A 76 14.04 -16.18 24.82
CA ALA A 76 13.09 -15.66 25.80
C ALA A 76 11.73 -16.32 25.66
N ARG A 77 10.98 -16.39 26.77
CA ARG A 77 9.58 -16.79 26.79
C ARG A 77 8.74 -15.68 27.41
N LEU A 78 7.79 -15.16 26.63
CA LEU A 78 6.91 -14.04 26.97
C LEU A 78 5.51 -14.54 27.30
N ASP A 79 4.98 -14.21 28.47
CA ASP A 79 3.56 -14.28 28.77
C ASP A 79 2.87 -13.03 28.20
N GLY A 80 2.00 -13.25 27.22
CA GLY A 80 1.20 -12.24 26.55
C GLY A 80 0.03 -11.72 27.39
N ALA A 81 -0.28 -12.33 28.52
CA ALA A 81 -1.27 -11.84 29.50
C ALA A 81 -2.66 -11.50 28.92
N ASP A 82 -3.18 -12.38 28.04
CA ASP A 82 -4.44 -12.24 27.29
C ASP A 82 -4.50 -10.98 26.39
N GLN A 83 -3.34 -10.50 25.94
CA GLN A 83 -3.28 -9.40 24.98
C GLN A 83 -3.52 -9.85 23.54
N VAL A 84 -3.95 -8.89 22.72
CA VAL A 84 -4.07 -9.10 21.29
C VAL A 84 -2.68 -9.31 20.68
N GLY A 85 -2.58 -10.27 19.77
CA GLY A 85 -1.31 -10.77 19.24
C GLY A 85 -0.57 -9.77 18.36
N TYR A 86 -1.24 -8.70 17.91
CA TYR A 86 -0.57 -7.55 17.29
C TYR A 86 0.48 -6.93 18.23
N LEU A 87 0.17 -6.82 19.52
CA LEU A 87 1.08 -6.27 20.53
C LEU A 87 2.09 -7.31 21.00
N VAL A 88 1.62 -8.55 21.25
CA VAL A 88 2.47 -9.64 21.75
C VAL A 88 3.51 -10.06 20.70
N GLY A 89 3.08 -10.23 19.45
CA GLY A 89 3.97 -10.58 18.33
C GLY A 89 4.98 -9.48 18.05
N ARG A 90 4.58 -8.21 18.10
CA ARG A 90 5.48 -7.05 17.98
C ARG A 90 6.56 -7.09 19.07
N ARG A 91 6.15 -7.25 20.33
CA ARG A 91 7.08 -7.29 21.47
C ARG A 91 8.04 -8.48 21.40
N ALA A 92 7.54 -9.67 21.05
CA ALA A 92 8.37 -10.87 20.87
C ALA A 92 9.41 -10.67 19.74
N THR A 93 9.01 -10.00 18.67
CA THR A 93 9.89 -9.70 17.52
C THR A 93 10.98 -8.69 17.90
N GLU A 94 10.66 -7.67 18.68
CA GLU A 94 11.65 -6.71 19.21
C GLU A 94 12.69 -7.40 20.09
N ILE A 95 12.25 -8.28 21.02
CA ILE A 95 13.17 -9.07 21.85
C ILE A 95 14.07 -9.97 21.00
N ALA A 96 13.52 -10.59 19.95
CA ALA A 96 14.27 -11.43 19.02
C ALA A 96 15.32 -10.62 18.24
N LEU A 97 14.97 -9.41 17.79
CA LEU A 97 15.88 -8.49 17.10
C LEU A 97 17.04 -8.06 17.99
N ASP A 98 16.78 -7.75 19.26
CA ASP A 98 17.84 -7.36 20.20
C ASP A 98 18.82 -8.52 20.43
N LYS A 99 18.30 -9.74 20.62
CA LYS A 99 19.12 -10.94 20.84
C LYS A 99 19.90 -11.39 19.61
N VAL A 100 19.29 -11.38 18.42
CA VAL A 100 19.97 -11.81 17.18
C VAL A 100 21.09 -10.84 16.82
N LYS A 101 20.92 -9.53 17.07
CA LYS A 101 22.01 -8.56 16.87
C LYS A 101 23.19 -8.78 17.82
N ALA A 102 22.93 -9.23 19.04
CA ALA A 102 23.97 -9.48 20.03
C ALA A 102 24.70 -10.82 19.83
N HIS A 103 24.01 -11.84 19.31
CA HIS A 103 24.51 -13.22 19.33
C HIS A 103 24.40 -13.98 18.01
N GLY A 104 23.87 -13.35 16.96
CA GLY A 104 23.65 -13.92 15.63
C GLY A 104 22.48 -14.91 15.53
N ILE A 105 21.93 -15.41 16.64
CA ILE A 105 20.72 -16.25 16.65
C ILE A 105 19.81 -15.86 17.81
N SER A 106 18.49 -15.93 17.60
CA SER A 106 17.51 -15.81 18.67
C SER A 106 16.33 -16.78 18.51
N ILE A 107 15.77 -17.21 19.64
CA ILE A 107 14.56 -18.04 19.72
C ILE A 107 13.62 -17.43 20.77
N VAL A 108 12.58 -16.75 20.33
CA VAL A 108 11.62 -16.10 21.23
C VAL A 108 10.25 -16.72 21.09
N ALA A 109 9.75 -17.25 22.20
CA ALA A 109 8.40 -17.75 22.33
C ALA A 109 7.51 -16.71 23.02
N ALA A 110 6.26 -16.62 22.62
CA ALA A 110 5.21 -15.92 23.34
C ALA A 110 3.95 -16.78 23.41
N HIS A 111 3.22 -16.70 24.52
CA HIS A 111 1.96 -17.41 24.70
C HIS A 111 0.92 -16.53 25.38
N ASN A 112 -0.26 -17.11 25.68
CA ASN A 112 -1.35 -16.39 26.33
C ASN A 112 -1.80 -15.15 25.53
N THR A 113 -1.94 -15.33 24.21
CA THR A 113 -2.33 -14.28 23.25
C THR A 113 -3.50 -14.73 22.38
N TRP A 114 -4.09 -13.81 21.61
CA TRP A 114 -5.13 -14.09 20.61
C TRP A 114 -5.01 -13.16 19.39
N TYR A 115 -5.32 -13.63 18.19
CA TYR A 115 -5.12 -12.89 16.92
C TYR A 115 -3.71 -12.28 16.74
N THR A 116 -2.77 -13.08 16.24
CA THR A 116 -1.42 -12.63 15.89
C THR A 116 -1.34 -11.87 14.56
N GLY A 117 -2.40 -11.87 13.75
CA GLY A 117 -2.42 -11.18 12.46
C GLY A 117 -1.63 -11.94 11.39
N MET A 118 -1.07 -11.20 10.44
CA MET A 118 -0.17 -11.71 9.41
C MET A 118 1.23 -11.89 10.00
N LEU A 119 1.83 -13.06 9.84
CA LEU A 119 3.19 -13.27 10.34
C LEU A 119 4.22 -12.49 9.52
N SER A 120 3.92 -12.24 8.24
CA SER A 120 4.72 -11.42 7.32
C SER A 120 5.00 -10.01 7.85
N TYR A 121 4.09 -9.40 8.64
CA TYR A 121 4.30 -8.08 9.24
C TYR A 121 5.51 -8.06 10.20
N TYR A 122 5.66 -9.11 11.00
CA TYR A 122 6.81 -9.26 11.91
C TYR A 122 8.07 -9.70 11.17
N ALA A 123 7.92 -10.59 10.19
CA ALA A 123 9.01 -11.02 9.33
C ALA A 123 9.66 -9.86 8.56
N GLU A 124 8.88 -8.87 8.14
CA GLU A 124 9.42 -7.64 7.54
C GLU A 124 10.37 -6.88 8.48
N MET A 125 10.12 -6.90 9.79
CA MET A 125 11.04 -6.31 10.76
C MET A 125 12.38 -7.06 10.79
N ALA A 126 12.35 -8.39 10.63
CA ALA A 126 13.56 -9.21 10.61
C ALA A 126 14.39 -8.96 9.34
N VAL A 127 13.78 -9.02 8.16
CA VAL A 127 14.49 -8.82 6.89
C VAL A 127 14.95 -7.38 6.71
N ALA A 128 14.24 -6.39 7.27
CA ALA A 128 14.71 -5.00 7.30
C ALA A 128 15.99 -4.84 8.15
N ALA A 129 16.23 -5.71 9.12
CA ALA A 129 17.47 -5.78 9.89
C ALA A 129 18.52 -6.70 9.24
N GLY A 130 18.29 -7.22 8.03
CA GLY A 130 19.19 -8.14 7.34
C GLY A 130 19.17 -9.58 7.88
N MET A 131 18.17 -9.93 8.70
CA MET A 131 18.07 -11.24 9.34
C MET A 131 17.17 -12.19 8.55
N VAL A 132 17.47 -13.49 8.60
CA VAL A 132 16.55 -14.56 8.18
C VAL A 132 15.64 -14.89 9.35
N CYS A 133 14.34 -15.15 9.11
CA CYS A 133 13.47 -15.58 10.19
C CYS A 133 12.48 -16.69 9.81
N MET A 134 12.10 -17.46 10.83
CA MET A 134 10.96 -18.38 10.80
C MET A 134 9.99 -17.99 11.93
N ILE A 135 8.70 -17.90 11.61
CA ILE A 135 7.64 -17.60 12.56
C ILE A 135 6.58 -18.67 12.46
N ALA A 136 6.06 -19.12 13.61
CA ALA A 136 4.94 -20.05 13.68
C ALA A 136 3.94 -19.56 14.72
N SER A 137 2.65 -19.73 14.45
CA SER A 137 1.59 -19.44 15.44
C SER A 137 0.45 -20.43 15.29
N ASN A 138 -0.21 -20.78 16.39
CA ASN A 138 -1.37 -21.67 16.36
C ASN A 138 -2.66 -20.93 16.72
N ALA A 139 -3.79 -21.58 16.48
CA ALA A 139 -5.11 -21.00 16.73
C ALA A 139 -6.10 -22.05 17.21
N THR A 140 -7.35 -21.62 17.47
CA THR A 140 -8.51 -22.49 17.76
C THR A 140 -8.60 -23.65 16.76
N ALA A 141 -9.00 -24.83 17.23
CA ALA A 141 -9.10 -26.06 16.44
C ALA A 141 -10.20 -26.03 15.36
N TRP A 142 -9.96 -25.29 14.27
CA TRP A 142 -10.91 -25.12 13.15
C TRP A 142 -10.61 -25.97 11.92
N VAL A 143 -9.44 -26.59 11.81
CA VAL A 143 -9.01 -27.31 10.61
C VAL A 143 -9.07 -28.81 10.86
N ALA A 144 -9.67 -29.54 9.92
CA ALA A 144 -9.76 -30.98 9.98
C ALA A 144 -8.43 -31.64 9.56
N PRO A 145 -7.94 -32.66 10.29
CA PRO A 145 -6.88 -33.53 9.80
C PRO A 145 -7.25 -34.18 8.47
N HIS A 146 -6.25 -34.60 7.70
CA HIS A 146 -6.52 -35.36 6.48
C HIS A 146 -7.27 -36.65 6.80
N GLY A 147 -8.39 -36.90 6.12
CA GLY A 147 -9.27 -38.04 6.36
C GLY A 147 -10.33 -37.83 7.46
N ALA A 148 -10.37 -36.64 8.09
CA ALA A 148 -11.39 -36.26 9.06
C ALA A 148 -12.21 -35.07 8.56
N THR A 149 -13.34 -34.83 9.22
CA THR A 149 -14.26 -33.72 8.93
C THR A 149 -14.50 -32.81 10.13
N GLU A 150 -13.79 -33.06 11.24
CA GLU A 150 -13.89 -32.32 12.49
C GLU A 150 -12.57 -31.61 12.81
N GLY A 151 -12.66 -30.37 13.31
CA GLY A 151 -11.49 -29.54 13.63
C GLY A 151 -10.64 -30.14 14.75
N ARG A 152 -9.31 -30.19 14.55
CA ARG A 152 -8.34 -30.68 15.56
C ARG A 152 -7.14 -29.76 15.79
N PHE A 153 -6.88 -28.84 14.88
CA PHE A 153 -5.83 -27.83 15.00
C PHE A 153 -6.24 -26.57 14.26
N GLY A 154 -5.56 -25.45 14.50
CA GLY A 154 -5.91 -24.18 13.87
C GLY A 154 -5.47 -24.06 12.42
N THR A 155 -5.74 -22.90 11.83
CA THR A 155 -5.19 -22.55 10.51
C THR A 155 -3.67 -22.38 10.54
N ASN A 156 -3.10 -22.35 11.75
CA ASN A 156 -1.71 -22.65 12.08
C ASN A 156 -0.69 -22.11 11.07
N PRO A 157 -0.60 -20.77 10.93
CA PRO A 157 0.30 -20.18 9.95
C PRO A 157 1.77 -20.39 10.29
N MET A 158 2.57 -20.51 9.25
CA MET A 158 4.02 -20.51 9.28
C MET A 158 4.54 -19.48 8.28
N CYS A 159 5.58 -18.77 8.66
CA CYS A 159 6.22 -17.76 7.84
C CYS A 159 7.74 -17.96 7.80
N PHE A 160 8.32 -17.90 6.60
CA PHE A 160 9.76 -17.82 6.40
C PHE A 160 10.09 -16.57 5.63
N ALA A 161 11.17 -15.89 6.02
CA ALA A 161 11.57 -14.63 5.42
C ALA A 161 13.08 -14.56 5.20
N PHE A 162 13.45 -14.10 4.01
CA PHE A 162 14.83 -13.98 3.56
C PHE A 162 15.07 -12.57 3.01
N PRO A 163 16.09 -11.84 3.50
CA PRO A 163 16.40 -10.50 3.03
C PRO A 163 16.98 -10.54 1.61
N SER A 164 16.74 -9.49 0.83
CA SER A 164 17.24 -9.32 -0.54
C SER A 164 17.55 -7.84 -0.78
N GLN A 165 18.28 -7.50 -1.85
CA GLN A 165 18.56 -6.10 -2.22
C GLN A 165 17.33 -5.33 -2.74
N GLY A 166 16.18 -5.99 -2.87
CA GLY A 166 14.93 -5.40 -3.34
C GLY A 166 13.74 -5.92 -2.52
N THR A 167 12.72 -6.45 -3.19
CA THR A 167 11.59 -7.09 -2.49
C THR A 167 12.09 -8.35 -1.77
N PRO A 168 11.88 -8.50 -0.45
CA PRO A 168 12.31 -9.70 0.26
C PRO A 168 11.46 -10.90 -0.15
N VAL A 169 12.00 -12.10 0.04
CA VAL A 169 11.24 -13.33 -0.15
C VAL A 169 10.58 -13.68 1.18
N ILE A 170 9.26 -13.52 1.25
CA ILE A 170 8.47 -13.85 2.44
C ILE A 170 7.37 -14.84 2.05
N TRP A 171 7.47 -16.05 2.58
CA TRP A 171 6.44 -17.07 2.43
C TRP A 171 5.65 -17.16 3.72
N ASP A 172 4.49 -16.49 3.77
CA ASP A 172 3.54 -16.47 4.90
C ASP A 172 2.28 -17.21 4.49
N ILE A 173 2.00 -18.34 5.14
CA ILE A 173 0.95 -19.27 4.70
C ILE A 173 0.25 -19.94 5.89
N GLY A 174 -1.08 -20.03 5.84
CA GLY A 174 -1.88 -20.88 6.72
C GLY A 174 -1.92 -22.32 6.21
N THR A 175 -2.20 -23.31 7.05
CA THR A 175 -2.19 -24.74 6.68
C THR A 175 -3.54 -25.24 6.14
N SER A 176 -4.54 -24.36 6.09
CA SER A 176 -5.87 -24.59 5.50
C SER A 176 -6.05 -23.84 4.19
N ILE A 177 -6.96 -24.32 3.32
CA ILE A 177 -7.22 -23.73 1.99
C ILE A 177 -7.69 -22.27 2.12
N ILE A 178 -8.54 -22.01 3.11
CA ILE A 178 -8.95 -20.67 3.55
C ILE A 178 -8.69 -20.54 5.05
N ILE A 179 -8.67 -19.32 5.57
CA ILE A 179 -8.62 -19.09 7.03
C ILE A 179 -10.02 -18.81 7.58
N HIS A 180 -10.21 -19.00 8.90
CA HIS A 180 -11.48 -18.68 9.57
C HIS A 180 -11.96 -17.23 9.30
N ALA A 181 -11.01 -16.32 9.08
CA ALA A 181 -11.29 -14.94 8.70
C ALA A 181 -12.00 -14.82 7.35
N ASP A 182 -11.67 -15.67 6.38
CA ASP A 182 -12.31 -15.68 5.06
C ASP A 182 -13.77 -16.11 5.18
N ALA A 183 -14.06 -17.16 5.95
CA ALA A 183 -15.42 -17.60 6.23
C ALA A 183 -16.24 -16.52 6.96
N MET A 184 -15.64 -15.86 7.95
CA MET A 184 -16.26 -14.71 8.64
C MET A 184 -16.56 -13.54 7.69
N LEU A 185 -15.63 -13.21 6.78
CA LEU A 185 -15.82 -12.15 5.80
C LEU A 185 -16.92 -12.52 4.81
N ALA A 186 -16.92 -13.73 4.27
CA ALA A 186 -17.94 -14.24 3.36
C ALA A 186 -19.34 -14.16 4.01
N ARG A 187 -19.48 -14.58 5.28
CA ARG A 187 -20.73 -14.42 6.04
C ARG A 187 -21.19 -12.97 6.10
N ARG A 188 -20.29 -12.05 6.46
CA ARG A 188 -20.62 -10.62 6.58
C ARG A 188 -21.02 -9.97 5.25
N LEU A 189 -20.49 -10.50 4.15
CA LEU A 189 -20.81 -10.03 2.80
C LEU A 189 -21.99 -10.76 2.15
N GLY A 190 -22.56 -11.78 2.82
CA GLY A 190 -23.59 -12.64 2.22
C GLY A 190 -23.09 -13.42 0.99
N GLN A 191 -21.81 -13.78 0.96
CA GLN A 191 -21.16 -14.47 -0.15
C GLN A 191 -20.94 -15.94 0.16
N SER A 192 -21.10 -16.82 -0.84
CA SER A 192 -20.75 -18.23 -0.73
C SER A 192 -19.24 -18.45 -0.76
N LEU A 193 -18.78 -19.49 -0.08
CA LEU A 193 -17.41 -19.99 -0.17
C LEU A 193 -17.20 -20.77 -1.47
N ALA A 194 -15.95 -20.87 -1.91
CA ALA A 194 -15.59 -21.76 -2.99
C ALA A 194 -15.87 -23.24 -2.59
N PRO A 195 -16.31 -24.10 -3.52
CA PRO A 195 -16.46 -25.53 -3.25
C PRO A 195 -15.14 -26.16 -2.77
N GLY A 196 -15.24 -27.14 -1.85
CA GLY A 196 -14.09 -27.93 -1.41
C GLY A 196 -13.16 -27.25 -0.40
N VAL A 197 -13.63 -26.24 0.33
CA VAL A 197 -12.81 -25.53 1.34
C VAL A 197 -13.21 -25.80 2.79
N ALA A 198 -14.42 -26.32 3.03
CA ALA A 198 -14.95 -26.54 4.37
C ALA A 198 -15.98 -27.69 4.44
N PHE A 199 -16.16 -28.21 5.65
CA PHE A 199 -17.22 -29.13 6.06
C PHE A 199 -18.18 -28.42 7.02
N ASN A 200 -19.44 -28.83 7.04
CA ASN A 200 -20.40 -28.45 8.08
C ASN A 200 -20.28 -29.35 9.33
N ALA A 201 -21.12 -29.11 10.33
CA ALA A 201 -21.10 -29.85 11.60
C ALA A 201 -21.39 -31.36 11.47
N GLN A 202 -22.04 -31.80 10.38
CA GLN A 202 -22.29 -33.21 10.07
C GLN A 202 -21.16 -33.84 9.25
N GLY A 203 -20.14 -33.06 8.90
CA GLY A 203 -19.02 -33.49 8.09
C GLY A 203 -19.26 -33.51 6.59
N ASN A 204 -20.37 -32.94 6.12
CA ASN A 204 -20.64 -32.81 4.68
C ASN A 204 -19.92 -31.57 4.12
N PRO A 205 -19.35 -31.62 2.89
CA PRO A 205 -18.80 -30.44 2.25
C PRO A 205 -19.84 -29.32 2.13
N THR A 206 -19.45 -28.08 2.40
CA THR A 206 -20.37 -26.93 2.37
C THR A 206 -19.73 -25.70 1.70
N THR A 207 -20.56 -24.89 1.07
CA THR A 207 -20.21 -23.55 0.56
C THR A 207 -20.91 -22.44 1.35
N ASP A 208 -21.77 -22.77 2.32
CA ASP A 208 -22.38 -21.79 3.21
C ASP A 208 -21.37 -21.39 4.30
N PRO A 209 -20.98 -20.10 4.40
CA PRO A 209 -20.06 -19.66 5.43
C PRO A 209 -20.60 -19.86 6.85
N ASN A 210 -21.91 -19.88 7.09
CA ASN A 210 -22.49 -20.12 8.41
C ASN A 210 -22.30 -21.58 8.86
N GLU A 211 -22.55 -22.51 7.94
CA GLU A 211 -22.30 -23.93 8.18
C GLU A 211 -20.81 -24.21 8.36
N ALA A 212 -19.95 -23.62 7.53
CA ALA A 212 -18.50 -23.77 7.62
C ALA A 212 -17.93 -23.27 8.96
N LEU A 213 -18.43 -22.15 9.49
CA LEU A 213 -18.02 -21.61 10.79
C LEU A 213 -18.44 -22.49 11.98
N SER A 214 -19.43 -23.37 11.78
CA SER A 214 -19.88 -24.34 12.79
C SER A 214 -19.27 -25.73 12.59
N GLY A 215 -18.54 -25.94 11.49
CA GLY A 215 -17.88 -27.19 11.12
C GLY A 215 -16.36 -27.05 11.13
N ALA A 216 -15.72 -27.43 10.03
CA ALA A 216 -14.26 -27.42 9.93
C ALA A 216 -13.76 -27.00 8.54
N LEU A 217 -12.59 -26.36 8.50
CA LEU A 217 -11.89 -25.98 7.28
C LEU A 217 -11.01 -27.14 6.78
N MET A 218 -10.80 -27.21 5.48
CA MET A 218 -9.96 -28.23 4.86
C MET A 218 -8.48 -27.80 4.77
N PRO A 219 -7.53 -28.74 4.98
CA PRO A 219 -6.10 -28.49 4.73
C PRO A 219 -5.81 -28.46 3.22
N TRP A 220 -4.91 -27.59 2.78
CA TRP A 220 -4.42 -27.64 1.39
C TRP A 220 -3.45 -28.81 1.21
N GLY A 221 -3.34 -29.33 -0.03
CA GLY A 221 -2.38 -30.40 -0.33
C GLY A 221 -2.64 -31.72 0.43
N GLY A 222 -3.86 -31.93 0.94
CA GLY A 222 -4.26 -33.14 1.66
C GLY A 222 -3.40 -33.41 2.89
N ALA A 223 -2.83 -34.63 2.97
CA ALA A 223 -1.97 -35.04 4.08
C ALA A 223 -0.75 -34.12 4.30
N LYS A 224 -0.26 -33.43 3.25
CA LYS A 224 0.91 -32.54 3.37
C LYS A 224 0.60 -31.29 4.18
N GLY A 225 -0.45 -30.55 3.82
CA GLY A 225 -0.86 -29.37 4.59
C GLY A 225 -1.40 -29.73 5.97
N ALA A 226 -2.09 -30.87 6.10
CA ALA A 226 -2.50 -31.38 7.41
C ALA A 226 -1.31 -31.69 8.32
N GLY A 227 -0.27 -32.35 7.78
CA GLY A 227 0.97 -32.64 8.50
C GLY A 227 1.69 -31.36 8.93
N LEU A 228 1.79 -30.36 8.05
CA LEU A 228 2.35 -29.06 8.41
C LEU A 228 1.53 -28.36 9.51
N GLY A 229 0.19 -28.43 9.43
CA GLY A 229 -0.72 -27.91 10.44
C GLY A 229 -0.49 -28.52 11.82
N LEU A 230 -0.25 -29.83 11.87
CA LEU A 230 0.10 -30.54 13.09
C LEU A 230 1.47 -30.09 13.65
N VAL A 231 2.48 -29.96 12.80
CA VAL A 231 3.82 -29.48 13.23
C VAL A 231 3.72 -28.07 13.82
N VAL A 232 3.01 -27.15 13.17
CA VAL A 232 2.81 -25.79 13.68
C VAL A 232 2.02 -25.79 14.99
N GLN A 233 1.05 -26.71 15.15
CA GLN A 233 0.33 -26.87 16.42
C GLN A 233 1.32 -27.20 17.55
N LEU A 234 2.24 -28.14 17.32
CA LEU A 234 3.26 -28.55 18.28
C LEU A 234 4.26 -27.43 18.58
N LEU A 235 4.64 -26.62 17.58
CA LEU A 235 5.46 -25.42 17.79
C LEU A 235 4.74 -24.39 18.67
N GLY A 236 3.42 -24.23 18.50
CA GLY A 236 2.61 -23.38 19.38
C GLY A 236 2.56 -23.89 20.82
N ILE A 237 2.45 -25.22 21.01
CA ILE A 237 2.51 -25.86 22.34
C ILE A 237 3.90 -25.63 22.96
N MET A 238 4.97 -25.79 22.18
CA MET A 238 6.34 -25.49 22.61
C MET A 238 6.50 -24.02 23.02
N ALA A 239 5.82 -23.09 22.33
CA ALA A 239 5.81 -21.68 22.69
C ALA A 239 5.03 -21.38 23.99
N GLY A 240 4.20 -22.33 24.46
CA GLY A 240 3.43 -22.24 25.69
C GLY A 240 1.91 -22.14 25.51
N SER A 241 1.37 -22.39 24.31
CA SER A 241 -0.09 -22.48 24.12
C SER A 241 -0.68 -23.63 24.95
N THR A 242 -2.00 -23.63 25.14
CA THR A 242 -2.66 -24.85 25.61
C THR A 242 -2.54 -25.96 24.57
N VAL A 243 -2.58 -27.22 25.03
CA VAL A 243 -2.55 -28.41 24.15
C VAL A 243 -3.73 -28.39 23.18
N ILE A 244 -4.91 -28.04 23.70
CA ILE A 244 -6.12 -27.80 22.93
C ILE A 244 -6.49 -26.32 23.12
N PRO A 245 -6.23 -25.46 22.12
CA PRO A 245 -6.63 -24.05 22.17
C PRO A 245 -8.15 -23.90 22.20
N GLN A 246 -8.65 -23.16 23.20
CA GLN A 246 -10.04 -22.72 23.26
C GLN A 246 -10.30 -21.61 22.25
N ASP A 247 -11.57 -21.22 22.07
CA ASP A 247 -11.92 -20.15 21.12
C ASP A 247 -11.17 -18.86 21.44
N LEU A 248 -10.34 -18.42 20.48
CA LEU A 248 -9.66 -17.12 20.51
C LEU A 248 -8.93 -16.82 21.82
N SER A 249 -8.23 -17.80 22.39
CA SER A 249 -7.52 -17.64 23.65
C SER A 249 -6.32 -18.56 23.74
N ARG A 250 -5.31 -18.09 24.50
CA ARG A 250 -4.12 -18.87 24.88
C ARG A 250 -3.35 -19.49 23.71
N PHE A 251 -3.24 -18.74 22.61
CA PHE A 251 -2.44 -19.13 21.46
C PHE A 251 -0.94 -18.98 21.75
N GLY A 252 -0.13 -19.65 20.94
CA GLY A 252 1.32 -19.57 20.92
C GLY A 252 1.83 -18.83 19.69
N PHE A 253 2.98 -18.21 19.84
CA PHE A 253 3.74 -17.52 18.82
C PHE A 253 5.22 -17.85 19.04
N LEU A 254 5.90 -18.27 17.98
CA LEU A 254 7.33 -18.58 18.01
C LEU A 254 7.99 -17.79 16.90
N ILE A 255 9.09 -17.12 17.21
CA ILE A 255 9.96 -16.49 16.22
C ILE A 255 11.40 -16.94 16.44
N VAL A 256 12.03 -17.39 15.37
CA VAL A 256 13.45 -17.72 15.29
C VAL A 256 14.09 -16.77 14.30
N MET A 257 15.14 -16.06 14.70
CA MET A 257 15.91 -15.21 13.79
C MET A 257 17.36 -15.66 13.76
N VAL A 258 17.96 -15.59 12.57
CA VAL A 258 19.35 -15.95 12.33
C VAL A 258 20.00 -14.87 11.48
N ASP A 259 21.17 -14.40 11.91
CA ASP A 259 22.09 -13.64 11.08
C ASP A 259 22.75 -14.60 10.08
N PRO A 260 22.50 -14.47 8.76
CA PRO A 260 23.12 -15.33 7.77
C PRO A 260 24.66 -15.25 7.78
N GLY A 261 25.24 -14.15 8.28
CA GLY A 261 26.67 -13.96 8.45
C GLY A 261 27.32 -14.94 9.44
N LEU A 262 26.55 -15.58 10.32
CA LEU A 262 27.06 -16.64 11.21
C LEU A 262 27.59 -17.85 10.44
N LEU A 263 26.97 -18.18 9.31
CA LEU A 263 27.34 -19.34 8.51
C LEU A 263 28.31 -18.99 7.38
N SER A 264 28.20 -17.77 6.85
CA SER A 264 28.98 -17.32 5.69
C SER A 264 29.51 -15.89 5.88
N PRO A 265 30.51 -15.67 6.75
CA PRO A 265 31.09 -14.34 6.97
C PRO A 265 31.62 -13.72 5.67
N GLY A 266 31.28 -12.45 5.42
CA GLY A 266 31.75 -11.70 4.24
C GLY A 266 31.01 -12.01 2.92
N VAL A 267 30.07 -12.96 2.91
CA VAL A 267 29.19 -13.20 1.76
C VAL A 267 28.00 -12.25 1.81
N ASP A 268 27.73 -11.54 0.71
CA ASP A 268 26.49 -10.78 0.55
C ASP A 268 25.32 -11.72 0.27
N PHE A 269 24.73 -12.24 1.35
CA PHE A 269 23.57 -13.14 1.27
C PHE A 269 22.37 -12.47 0.59
N GLN A 270 22.18 -11.15 0.74
CA GLN A 270 21.07 -10.44 0.11
C GLN A 270 21.23 -10.40 -1.42
N ALA A 271 22.45 -10.21 -1.91
CA ALA A 271 22.77 -10.31 -3.33
C ALA A 271 22.47 -11.71 -3.88
N GLN A 272 22.87 -12.77 -3.17
CA GLN A 272 22.60 -14.16 -3.58
C GLN A 272 21.09 -14.46 -3.66
N VAL A 273 20.31 -14.00 -2.68
CA VAL A 273 18.84 -14.13 -2.72
C VAL A 273 18.29 -13.37 -3.92
N SER A 274 18.75 -12.14 -4.19
CA SER A 274 18.31 -11.36 -5.35
C SER A 274 18.69 -12.01 -6.69
N GLU A 275 19.87 -12.61 -6.81
CA GLU A 275 20.29 -13.35 -7.99
C GLU A 275 19.41 -14.59 -8.21
N TYR A 276 19.16 -15.36 -7.16
CA TYR A 276 18.28 -16.53 -7.22
C TYR A 276 16.84 -16.15 -7.62
N VAL A 277 16.30 -15.07 -7.06
CA VAL A 277 14.97 -14.55 -7.43
C VAL A 277 14.91 -14.20 -8.92
N LYS A 278 15.93 -13.49 -9.45
CA LYS A 278 16.00 -13.17 -10.88
C LYS A 278 16.02 -14.43 -11.75
N TRP A 279 16.78 -15.45 -11.34
CA TRP A 279 16.83 -16.72 -12.05
C TRP A 279 15.48 -17.44 -12.04
N VAL A 280 14.80 -17.53 -10.89
CA VAL A 280 13.45 -18.12 -10.79
C VAL A 280 12.46 -17.38 -11.69
N GLN A 281 12.51 -16.05 -11.71
CA GLN A 281 11.62 -15.22 -12.53
C GLN A 281 11.90 -15.29 -14.03
N SER A 282 13.09 -15.74 -14.43
CA SER A 282 13.45 -15.95 -15.83
C SER A 282 12.81 -17.20 -16.45
N ALA A 283 12.17 -18.05 -15.63
CA ALA A 283 11.47 -19.23 -16.13
C ALA A 283 10.29 -18.83 -17.04
N HIS A 284 10.04 -19.65 -18.07
CA HIS A 284 8.91 -19.46 -18.98
C HIS A 284 7.58 -19.56 -18.20
N PRO A 285 6.73 -18.51 -18.22
CA PRO A 285 5.45 -18.58 -17.54
C PRO A 285 4.49 -19.50 -18.31
N ILE A 286 3.58 -20.17 -17.58
CA ILE A 286 2.50 -20.96 -18.18
C ILE A 286 1.58 -20.06 -19.01
N ASP A 287 1.30 -18.85 -18.50
CA ASP A 287 0.54 -17.80 -19.18
C ASP A 287 1.47 -16.58 -19.38
N PRO A 288 1.80 -16.19 -20.63
CA PRO A 288 2.66 -15.04 -20.92
C PRO A 288 2.17 -13.70 -20.32
N GLN A 289 0.88 -13.58 -19.99
CA GLN A 289 0.33 -12.38 -19.34
C GLN A 289 0.51 -12.39 -17.82
N GLN A 290 0.91 -13.53 -17.24
CA GLN A 290 1.13 -13.71 -15.81
C GLN A 290 2.57 -14.16 -15.56
N PRO A 291 3.50 -13.21 -15.37
CA PRO A 291 4.90 -13.55 -15.13
C PRO A 291 5.07 -14.40 -13.87
N VAL A 292 6.10 -15.24 -13.87
CA VAL A 292 6.51 -16.02 -12.69
C VAL A 292 6.80 -15.05 -11.54
N ARG A 293 6.33 -15.39 -10.34
CA ARG A 293 6.50 -14.58 -9.12
C ARG A 293 7.12 -15.41 -8.01
N VAL A 294 7.84 -14.75 -7.13
CA VAL A 294 8.27 -15.33 -5.86
C VAL A 294 7.30 -14.94 -4.73
N PRO A 295 7.29 -15.69 -3.60
CA PRO A 295 6.49 -15.33 -2.44
C PRO A 295 6.69 -13.86 -2.04
N PHE A 296 5.63 -13.23 -1.53
CA PHE A 296 5.54 -11.82 -1.14
C PHE A 296 5.36 -10.77 -2.24
N GLU A 297 5.80 -11.00 -3.48
CA GLU A 297 5.76 -9.95 -4.52
C GLU A 297 4.37 -9.39 -4.80
N ARG A 298 3.34 -10.25 -4.75
CA ARG A 298 1.95 -9.81 -4.89
C ARG A 298 1.62 -8.81 -3.79
N SER A 299 1.90 -9.15 -2.53
CA SER A 299 1.61 -8.32 -1.36
C SER A 299 2.34 -6.98 -1.45
N ALA A 300 3.63 -6.98 -1.78
CA ALA A 300 4.42 -5.77 -1.96
C ALA A 300 3.86 -4.86 -3.07
N ARG A 301 3.53 -5.44 -4.24
CA ARG A 301 2.94 -4.72 -5.38
C ARG A 301 1.58 -4.14 -5.04
N ASP A 302 0.73 -4.93 -4.40
CA ASP A 302 -0.62 -4.53 -4.01
C ASP A 302 -0.57 -3.38 -2.99
N ARG A 303 0.33 -3.47 -2.00
CA ARG A 303 0.59 -2.40 -1.02
C ARG A 303 1.03 -1.11 -1.70
N ALA A 304 2.05 -1.18 -2.55
CA ALA A 304 2.56 -0.02 -3.28
C ALA A 304 1.48 0.61 -4.17
N ARG A 305 0.72 -0.20 -4.92
CA ARG A 305 -0.37 0.27 -5.77
C ARG A 305 -1.46 0.98 -4.97
N ARG A 306 -1.90 0.41 -3.85
CA ARG A 306 -2.97 1.02 -3.02
C ARG A 306 -2.48 2.29 -2.32
N LEU A 307 -1.24 2.32 -1.86
CA LEU A 307 -0.63 3.54 -1.32
C LEU A 307 -0.59 4.64 -2.38
N ALA A 308 -0.08 4.35 -3.58
CA ALA A 308 -0.04 5.30 -4.68
C ALA A 308 -1.45 5.79 -5.07
N ALA A 309 -2.43 4.88 -5.17
CA ALA A 309 -3.82 5.24 -5.44
C ALA A 309 -4.45 6.12 -4.32
N GLY A 310 -4.00 5.97 -3.08
CA GLY A 310 -4.46 6.78 -1.94
C GLY A 310 -3.82 8.18 -1.86
N GLN A 311 -2.69 8.39 -2.55
CA GLN A 311 -1.93 9.65 -2.55
C GLN A 311 -2.44 10.70 -3.56
N GLY A 312 -3.28 10.29 -4.53
CA GLY A 312 -3.78 11.20 -5.56
C GLY A 312 -2.87 11.29 -6.79
N GLY A 313 -2.89 12.42 -7.50
CA GLY A 313 -2.10 12.60 -8.73
C GLY A 313 -2.20 13.99 -9.35
N SER A 314 -1.54 14.18 -10.48
CA SER A 314 -1.64 15.41 -11.27
C SER A 314 -1.77 15.07 -12.76
N ILE A 315 -2.76 15.64 -13.42
CA ILE A 315 -2.91 15.62 -14.88
C ILE A 315 -2.67 17.05 -15.37
N VAL A 316 -1.79 17.22 -16.35
CA VAL A 316 -1.58 18.51 -17.00
C VAL A 316 -1.89 18.36 -18.49
N THR A 317 -2.86 19.13 -18.98
CA THR A 317 -3.21 19.18 -20.40
C THR A 317 -2.46 20.32 -21.11
N LEU A 318 -2.26 20.21 -22.42
CA LEU A 318 -1.62 21.25 -23.22
C LEU A 318 -2.67 22.09 -23.99
N GLY A 319 -3.04 23.21 -23.40
CA GLY A 319 -3.97 24.21 -23.95
C GLY A 319 -3.27 25.19 -24.90
N SER A 320 -3.72 26.44 -24.89
CA SER A 320 -3.14 27.59 -25.59
C SER A 320 -3.75 28.86 -24.98
N ILE A 321 -3.11 30.02 -25.14
CA ILE A 321 -3.81 31.30 -24.88
C ILE A 321 -5.12 31.43 -25.71
N ASN A 322 -5.20 30.77 -26.86
CA ASN A 322 -6.41 30.70 -27.70
C ASN A 322 -7.54 29.85 -27.09
N SER A 323 -7.29 29.20 -25.93
CA SER A 323 -8.35 28.57 -25.15
C SER A 323 -9.30 29.60 -24.54
N VAL A 324 -8.85 30.84 -24.35
CA VAL A 324 -9.62 31.92 -23.71
C VAL A 324 -9.64 33.23 -24.52
N LEU A 325 -8.78 33.36 -25.54
CA LEU A 325 -8.70 34.54 -26.40
C LEU A 325 -9.08 34.20 -27.85
N PRO A 326 -9.87 35.04 -28.53
CA PRO A 326 -10.22 34.83 -29.92
C PRO A 326 -9.09 35.27 -30.87
N MET A 327 -8.70 34.39 -31.79
CA MET A 327 -7.80 34.67 -32.91
C MET A 327 -8.41 34.21 -34.25
N PRO A 328 -7.95 34.71 -35.41
CA PRO A 328 -8.47 34.33 -36.73
C PRO A 328 -8.02 32.91 -37.16
N LEU A 329 -8.28 31.91 -36.32
CA LEU A 329 -7.99 30.49 -36.52
C LEU A 329 -9.26 29.66 -36.21
N PRO A 330 -10.23 29.59 -37.15
CA PRO A 330 -11.61 29.15 -36.89
C PRO A 330 -11.74 27.74 -36.29
N ALA A 331 -10.87 26.80 -36.66
CA ALA A 331 -10.88 25.44 -36.11
C ALA A 331 -10.04 25.30 -34.83
N TYR A 332 -8.98 26.10 -34.68
CA TYR A 332 -8.03 25.98 -33.59
C TYR A 332 -8.60 26.52 -32.26
N ASN A 333 -9.26 27.67 -32.29
CA ASN A 333 -9.82 28.30 -31.08
C ASN A 333 -10.86 27.39 -30.40
N PRO A 334 -11.89 26.85 -31.10
CA PRO A 334 -12.84 25.93 -30.47
C PRO A 334 -12.17 24.67 -29.91
N GLY A 335 -11.19 24.10 -30.64
CA GLY A 335 -10.44 22.94 -30.17
C GLY A 335 -9.66 23.21 -28.89
N LYS A 336 -9.00 24.37 -28.78
CA LYS A 336 -8.27 24.76 -27.57
C LYS A 336 -9.19 25.18 -26.42
N ALA A 337 -10.34 25.79 -26.71
CA ALA A 337 -11.37 26.06 -25.70
C ALA A 337 -11.95 24.75 -25.11
N ALA A 338 -12.12 23.71 -25.93
CA ALA A 338 -12.55 22.39 -25.48
C ALA A 338 -11.56 21.77 -24.49
N ILE A 339 -10.24 21.90 -24.70
CA ILE A 339 -9.21 21.41 -23.76
C ILE A 339 -9.30 22.12 -22.40
N ALA A 340 -9.52 23.45 -22.39
CA ALA A 340 -9.69 24.19 -21.14
C ALA A 340 -10.95 23.72 -20.39
N ARG A 341 -12.06 23.49 -21.10
CA ARG A 341 -13.29 23.00 -20.46
C ARG A 341 -13.15 21.56 -19.97
N LEU A 342 -12.49 20.69 -20.74
CA LEU A 342 -12.18 19.32 -20.33
C LEU A 342 -11.34 19.31 -19.05
N THR A 343 -10.33 20.18 -18.95
CA THR A 343 -9.48 20.32 -17.75
C THR A 343 -10.32 20.63 -16.51
N GLN A 344 -11.27 21.56 -16.61
CA GLN A 344 -12.15 21.93 -15.49
C GLN A 344 -13.12 20.81 -15.09
N LEU A 345 -13.67 20.09 -16.07
CA LEU A 345 -14.54 18.93 -15.82
C LEU A 345 -13.77 17.84 -15.08
N LEU A 346 -12.60 17.45 -15.59
CA LEU A 346 -11.75 16.44 -14.97
C LEU A 346 -11.25 16.88 -13.59
N ALA A 347 -10.91 18.15 -13.39
CA ALA A 347 -10.55 18.67 -12.07
C ALA A 347 -11.68 18.48 -11.05
N SER A 348 -12.93 18.73 -11.47
CA SER A 348 -14.11 18.61 -10.62
C SER A 348 -14.45 17.14 -10.31
N GLU A 349 -14.33 16.26 -11.31
CA GLU A 349 -14.65 14.84 -11.17
C GLU A 349 -13.58 14.05 -10.39
N LEU A 350 -12.31 14.40 -10.61
CA LEU A 350 -11.16 13.66 -10.08
C LEU A 350 -10.60 14.26 -8.78
N GLY A 351 -11.01 15.48 -8.40
CA GLY A 351 -10.56 16.13 -7.16
C GLY A 351 -10.84 15.31 -5.90
N ARG A 352 -11.98 14.60 -5.84
CA ARG A 352 -12.32 13.67 -4.74
C ARG A 352 -11.36 12.48 -4.61
N HIS A 353 -10.62 12.16 -5.68
CA HIS A 353 -9.58 11.14 -5.71
C HIS A 353 -8.20 11.74 -5.45
N ARG A 354 -8.12 12.99 -4.96
CA ARG A 354 -6.88 13.76 -4.77
C ARG A 354 -6.07 13.93 -6.06
N ILE A 355 -6.72 13.87 -7.21
CA ILE A 355 -6.09 14.13 -8.51
C ILE A 355 -6.38 15.58 -8.90
N ARG A 356 -5.30 16.37 -9.06
CA ARG A 356 -5.38 17.72 -9.59
C ARG A 356 -5.34 17.67 -11.11
N VAL A 357 -6.10 18.52 -11.78
CA VAL A 357 -6.10 18.58 -13.24
C VAL A 357 -5.95 20.03 -13.67
N ASN A 358 -4.85 20.38 -14.34
CA ASN A 358 -4.55 21.74 -14.78
C ASN A 358 -4.19 21.75 -16.26
N SER A 359 -4.13 22.94 -16.86
CA SER A 359 -3.71 23.13 -18.24
C SER A 359 -2.61 24.17 -18.31
N VAL A 360 -1.66 24.00 -19.24
CA VAL A 360 -0.69 25.04 -19.61
C VAL A 360 -1.12 25.64 -20.94
N GLY A 361 -1.15 26.98 -21.03
CA GLY A 361 -1.55 27.74 -22.21
C GLY A 361 -0.41 28.55 -22.80
N PRO A 362 0.37 27.98 -23.74
CA PRO A 362 1.45 28.72 -24.39
C PRO A 362 0.95 29.79 -25.38
N THR A 363 1.75 30.83 -25.57
CA THR A 363 1.76 31.67 -26.78
C THR A 363 2.59 31.00 -27.89
N TYR A 364 3.13 31.77 -28.83
CA TYR A 364 4.23 31.32 -29.67
C TYR A 364 5.41 30.86 -28.82
N VAL A 365 5.88 29.63 -29.05
CA VAL A 365 7.02 29.04 -28.37
C VAL A 365 8.18 28.96 -29.34
N MET A 366 9.38 29.36 -28.92
CA MET A 366 10.60 29.28 -29.73
C MET A 366 11.09 27.84 -29.88
N THR A 367 10.46 27.09 -30.80
CA THR A 367 10.87 25.74 -31.18
C THR A 367 11.84 25.77 -32.37
N PRO A 368 12.60 24.69 -32.63
CA PRO A 368 13.44 24.58 -33.83
C PRO A 368 12.68 24.85 -35.13
N GLU A 369 11.42 24.40 -35.21
CA GLU A 369 10.55 24.63 -36.37
C GLU A 369 10.13 26.10 -36.50
N LEU A 370 9.85 26.78 -35.37
CA LEU A 370 9.57 28.22 -35.43
C LEU A 370 10.81 29.00 -35.86
N GLN A 371 11.98 28.65 -35.35
CA GLN A 371 13.25 29.26 -35.73
C GLN A 371 13.50 29.13 -37.24
N ALA A 372 13.34 27.92 -37.81
CA ALA A 372 13.48 27.72 -39.25
C ALA A 372 12.49 28.56 -40.10
N ARG A 373 11.29 28.84 -39.57
CA ARG A 373 10.30 29.72 -40.24
C ARG A 373 10.63 31.20 -40.13
N LEU A 374 11.34 31.62 -39.07
CA LEU A 374 11.90 32.96 -38.95
C LEU A 374 13.07 33.13 -39.92
N ASP A 375 13.99 32.16 -39.96
CA ASP A 375 15.18 32.19 -40.82
C ASP A 375 14.81 32.21 -42.32
N SER A 376 13.70 31.56 -42.69
CA SER A 376 13.16 31.59 -44.07
C SER A 376 12.27 32.80 -44.38
N GLY A 377 12.06 33.72 -43.45
CA GLY A 377 11.23 34.92 -43.62
C GLY A 377 9.72 34.64 -43.69
N VAL A 378 9.28 33.41 -43.46
CA VAL A 378 7.85 33.01 -43.43
C VAL A 378 7.14 33.58 -42.20
N ARG A 379 7.89 33.84 -41.13
CA ARG A 379 7.44 34.49 -39.90
C ARG A 379 8.30 35.70 -39.60
N ASP A 380 7.70 36.68 -38.93
CA ASP A 380 8.34 37.94 -38.56
C ASP A 380 8.33 38.05 -37.03
N LEU A 381 9.51 38.05 -36.43
CA LEU A 381 9.66 38.08 -34.97
C LEU A 381 9.17 39.40 -34.39
N GLY A 382 9.40 40.54 -35.07
CA GLY A 382 8.96 41.85 -34.60
C GLY A 382 7.44 41.95 -34.50
N LYS A 383 6.72 41.44 -35.51
CA LYS A 383 5.25 41.37 -35.49
C LYS A 383 4.74 40.42 -34.41
N MET A 384 5.44 39.31 -34.18
CA MET A 384 5.05 38.35 -33.15
C MET A 384 5.24 38.92 -31.75
N MET A 385 6.36 39.61 -31.51
CA MET A 385 6.74 40.19 -30.23
C MET A 385 6.00 41.49 -29.88
N HIS A 386 5.36 42.14 -30.86
CA HIS A 386 4.71 43.44 -30.67
C HIS A 386 3.72 43.48 -29.50
N VAL A 387 3.10 42.34 -29.17
CA VAL A 387 2.06 42.25 -28.15
C VAL A 387 2.58 41.64 -26.84
N HIS A 388 3.79 41.09 -26.77
CA HIS A 388 4.30 40.50 -25.54
C HIS A 388 4.75 41.58 -24.56
N ALA A 389 4.57 41.33 -23.25
CA ALA A 389 5.03 42.25 -22.21
C ALA A 389 6.52 42.03 -21.89
N LEU A 390 7.00 40.80 -22.04
CA LEU A 390 8.43 40.44 -21.92
C LEU A 390 9.05 40.35 -23.31
N ASP A 391 10.34 40.66 -23.40
CA ASP A 391 11.11 40.79 -24.64
C ASP A 391 11.62 39.46 -25.21
N PHE A 392 11.02 38.34 -24.81
CA PHE A 392 11.35 37.01 -25.32
C PHE A 392 10.11 36.13 -25.52
N LEU A 393 10.19 35.20 -26.47
CA LEU A 393 9.23 34.11 -26.59
C LEU A 393 9.60 32.98 -25.62
N PRO A 394 8.62 32.34 -24.95
CA PRO A 394 8.89 31.15 -24.15
C PRO A 394 9.54 30.05 -24.99
N THR A 395 10.40 29.26 -24.37
CA THR A 395 11.04 28.07 -24.96
C THR A 395 10.28 26.80 -24.56
N PRO A 396 10.54 25.65 -25.20
CA PRO A 396 10.02 24.37 -24.73
C PRO A 396 10.38 24.05 -23.28
N ALA A 397 11.54 24.52 -22.80
CA ALA A 397 11.95 24.36 -21.41
C ALA A 397 11.02 25.12 -20.45
N ASP A 398 10.62 26.35 -20.78
CA ASP A 398 9.70 27.14 -19.95
C ASP A 398 8.32 26.47 -19.83
N ILE A 399 7.84 25.84 -20.91
CA ILE A 399 6.61 25.05 -20.90
C ILE A 399 6.78 23.81 -20.02
N ALA A 400 7.90 23.08 -20.15
CA ALA A 400 8.19 21.89 -19.38
C ALA A 400 8.31 22.19 -17.88
N GLU A 401 9.00 23.26 -17.50
CA GLU A 401 9.15 23.69 -16.10
C GLU A 401 7.80 24.10 -15.50
N SER A 402 6.93 24.75 -16.27
CA SER A 402 5.58 25.09 -15.83
C SER A 402 4.71 23.83 -15.59
N ILE A 403 4.85 22.82 -16.45
CA ILE A 403 4.20 21.51 -16.27
C ILE A 403 4.76 20.82 -15.02
N ALA A 404 6.09 20.81 -14.84
CA ALA A 404 6.75 20.23 -13.69
C ALA A 404 6.28 20.89 -12.38
N PHE A 405 6.17 22.22 -12.35
CA PHE A 405 5.59 22.97 -11.24
C PHE A 405 4.15 22.50 -10.94
N LEU A 406 3.28 22.43 -11.95
CA LEU A 406 1.89 21.99 -11.78
C LEU A 406 1.79 20.53 -11.31
N CYS A 407 2.75 19.68 -11.67
CA CYS A 407 2.85 18.31 -11.17
C CYS A 407 3.41 18.22 -9.74
N SER A 408 4.17 19.22 -9.29
CA SER A 408 4.84 19.24 -8.00
C SER A 408 3.89 19.47 -6.81
N PRO A 409 4.34 19.19 -5.57
CA PRO A 409 3.62 19.55 -4.36
C PRO A 409 3.42 21.07 -4.16
N ALA A 410 4.22 21.92 -4.82
CA ALA A 410 4.08 23.38 -4.72
C ALA A 410 2.72 23.85 -5.29
N ALA A 411 2.16 23.11 -6.25
CA ALA A 411 0.84 23.37 -6.83
C ALA A 411 -0.31 22.62 -6.10
N ARG A 412 -0.12 22.16 -4.85
CA ARG A 412 -1.11 21.33 -4.12
C ARG A 412 -2.52 21.91 -4.03
N ALA A 413 -2.65 23.24 -4.06
CA ALA A 413 -3.93 23.95 -3.97
C ALA A 413 -4.44 24.45 -5.34
N ILE A 414 -3.77 24.08 -6.44
CA ILE A 414 -4.06 24.55 -7.79
C ILE A 414 -4.65 23.39 -8.60
N THR A 415 -5.91 23.53 -8.99
CA THR A 415 -6.64 22.59 -9.87
C THR A 415 -7.68 23.34 -10.71
N GLY A 416 -7.94 22.87 -11.92
CA GLY A 416 -8.95 23.42 -12.83
C GLY A 416 -8.53 24.69 -13.58
N ILE A 417 -7.28 25.12 -13.48
CA ILE A 417 -6.81 26.35 -14.12
C ILE A 417 -6.22 26.11 -15.51
N LEU A 418 -6.18 27.19 -16.31
CA LEU A 418 -5.26 27.34 -17.44
C LEU A 418 -4.16 28.31 -16.99
N LEU A 419 -2.93 27.82 -16.86
CA LEU A 419 -1.76 28.62 -16.54
C LEU A 419 -1.16 29.19 -17.85
N PRO A 420 -1.24 30.50 -18.11
CA PRO A 420 -0.60 31.10 -19.28
C PRO A 420 0.92 31.06 -19.12
N VAL A 421 1.61 30.58 -20.16
CA VAL A 421 3.07 30.66 -20.30
C VAL A 421 3.33 31.39 -21.61
N ASP A 422 3.13 32.71 -21.55
CA ASP A 422 2.85 33.51 -22.73
C ASP A 422 3.63 34.82 -22.80
N SER A 423 4.67 34.99 -21.98
CA SER A 423 5.46 36.23 -21.89
C SER A 423 4.59 37.50 -21.76
N GLY A 424 3.44 37.39 -21.09
CA GLY A 424 2.52 38.50 -20.85
C GLY A 424 1.66 38.91 -22.04
N TRP A 425 1.60 38.09 -23.10
CA TRP A 425 0.78 38.37 -24.28
C TRP A 425 -0.69 38.61 -23.91
N THR A 426 -1.28 37.74 -23.09
CA THR A 426 -2.70 37.83 -22.68
C THR A 426 -2.99 39.14 -21.94
N ALA A 427 -2.05 39.59 -21.10
CA ALA A 427 -2.20 40.83 -20.34
C ALA A 427 -2.06 42.07 -21.23
N SER A 428 -1.09 42.04 -22.14
CA SER A 428 -0.73 43.19 -22.98
C SER A 428 -1.69 43.39 -24.16
N ALA A 429 -2.24 42.32 -24.74
CA ALA A 429 -3.16 42.41 -25.87
C ALA A 429 -4.34 43.36 -25.62
N THR A 430 -5.04 43.22 -24.49
CA THR A 430 -6.14 44.13 -24.13
C THR A 430 -5.63 45.52 -23.75
N TYR A 431 -4.48 45.58 -23.09
CA TYR A 431 -3.85 46.83 -22.65
C TYR A 431 -3.55 47.76 -23.84
N MET A 432 -2.90 47.24 -24.88
CA MET A 432 -2.53 48.03 -26.06
C MET A 432 -3.73 48.42 -26.93
N THR A 433 -4.85 47.70 -26.83
CA THR A 433 -6.09 48.06 -27.54
C THR A 433 -6.93 49.11 -26.82
N TYR A 434 -6.44 49.67 -25.70
CA TYR A 434 -7.13 50.73 -24.99
C TYR A 434 -7.22 52.00 -25.85
N ALA A 435 -8.45 52.46 -26.11
CA ALA A 435 -8.72 53.58 -27.01
C ALA A 435 -8.08 54.91 -26.56
N GLY A 436 -7.70 55.04 -25.29
CA GLY A 436 -7.00 56.23 -24.77
C GLY A 436 -5.49 56.26 -25.04
N GLY A 437 -4.93 55.25 -25.72
CA GLY A 437 -3.50 55.09 -25.90
C GLY A 437 -2.79 54.57 -24.64
N VAL A 438 -1.55 54.10 -24.78
CA VAL A 438 -0.75 53.63 -23.64
C VAL A 438 -0.07 54.83 -22.96
N PRO A 439 -0.19 55.00 -21.62
CA PRO A 439 0.26 56.21 -20.92
C PRO A 439 1.75 56.54 -21.07
N TRP A 440 2.60 55.55 -21.36
CA TRP A 440 4.05 55.73 -21.46
C TRP A 440 4.54 56.09 -22.87
N GLU A 441 3.72 55.97 -23.91
CA GLU A 441 4.10 56.39 -25.28
C GLU A 441 4.01 57.91 -25.49
N GLN A 442 3.35 58.65 -24.59
CA GLN A 442 3.17 60.10 -24.71
C GLN A 442 4.44 60.94 -24.42
N THR A 443 5.64 60.34 -24.34
CA THR A 443 6.89 61.06 -24.02
C THR A 443 7.99 60.91 -25.08
N ALA A 444 7.61 60.86 -26.37
CA ALA A 444 8.56 61.04 -27.48
C ALA A 444 8.04 62.04 -28.54
N ASN A 445 8.31 63.31 -28.26
CA ASN A 445 8.58 64.42 -29.20
C ASN A 445 7.43 65.24 -29.84
N PRO A 446 7.02 66.37 -29.23
CA PRO A 446 6.37 67.49 -29.93
C PRO A 446 7.42 68.47 -30.47
N SER A 447 8.13 68.11 -31.54
CA SER A 447 8.90 69.09 -32.33
C SER A 447 8.96 68.69 -33.80
N GLN A 448 7.92 69.05 -34.55
CA GLN A 448 7.99 69.41 -35.96
C GLN A 448 6.69 70.16 -36.30
N ALA A 449 6.79 71.49 -36.19
CA ALA A 449 5.89 72.46 -36.81
C ALA A 449 6.41 72.78 -38.22
#